data_AF-A0A0A3I7Y8-F1
#
_entry.id   AF-A0A0A3I7Y8-F1
#
_cell.length_a   1.000
_cell.length_b   1.000
_cell.length_c   1.000
_cell.angle_alpha   90.00
_cell.angle_beta   90.00
_cell.angle_gamma   90.00
#
_symmetry.space_group_name_H-M   'P 1'
#
loop_
_entity.id
_entity.type
_entity.pdbx_description
1 polymer ?
#
loop_
_entity_poly.entity_id
_entity_poly.type
_entity_poly.pdbx_seq_one_letter_code
_entity_poly.pdbx_strand_id
1 'polypeptide(L)'
;MARKKDITDEMIIEMYLSGMAVKDIAEKVGITPAGVSYIRNKHGIKAIREQSSGQPRKHKVNEDFFKVWSHDMAWVLGLFVTDGTVNKSVHSITFSQKDKRILKVIAKLMDADFVLAVSAKTRTTPTLLINSREIKKDLEALGITNNKSLSLPFPCVPDEFLPSFIRGVIDGDGNVDKHGYYVIITTASYGFAQGLLKVFSNWNLNPKIRSFISEHETKIYRVVIAGKNKVIYLSNIIYKNVSIYDNFIIYKRLYLSQHSEDPFIADDKRKVKAWIIENNEIIHVNNNRKSIKTYVSNTLINELRDVANANNTKINYLIEPIINQLINTSIKIKSEQMKPKDRVEFRTTFDKELVERMKLYKNANNMKLNEIIEYGMNQYLKGNENHN
;
A
#
# COMPACT_ATOMS: atom_id res chain seq x y z
N MET A 1 40.68 5.13 33.52
CA MET A 1 41.08 5.68 32.21
C MET A 1 41.54 7.10 32.44
N ALA A 2 42.75 7.44 31.99
CA ALA A 2 43.25 8.82 32.06
C ALA A 2 42.78 9.60 30.84
N ARG A 3 42.36 10.85 31.05
CA ARG A 3 41.97 11.79 29.99
C ARG A 3 43.10 11.90 28.95
N LYS A 4 42.76 11.97 27.66
CA LYS A 4 43.74 12.25 26.60
C LYS A 4 44.42 13.60 26.86
N LYS A 5 45.69 13.70 26.46
CA LYS A 5 46.51 14.90 26.59
C LYS A 5 45.82 16.07 25.85
N ASP A 6 45.91 17.27 26.43
CA ASP A 6 45.40 18.53 25.87
C ASP A 6 43.87 18.71 25.81
N ILE A 7 43.09 17.92 26.55
CA ILE A 7 41.63 18.13 26.67
C ILE A 7 41.28 18.87 27.97
N THR A 8 40.65 20.04 27.87
CA THR A 8 40.20 20.80 29.04
C THR A 8 38.77 20.46 29.45
N ASP A 9 38.33 20.93 30.62
CA ASP A 9 36.93 20.78 31.05
C ASP A 9 35.99 21.55 30.10
N GLU A 10 36.43 22.72 29.61
CA GLU A 10 35.67 23.60 28.72
C GLU A 10 35.38 22.93 27.36
N MET A 11 36.36 22.22 26.79
CA MET A 11 36.17 21.48 25.53
C MET A 11 35.11 20.37 25.67
N ILE A 12 35.05 19.72 26.83
CA ILE A 12 34.06 18.67 27.10
C ILE A 12 32.66 19.27 27.25
N ILE A 13 32.59 20.43 27.88
CA ILE A 13 31.35 21.21 28.02
C ILE A 13 30.85 21.67 26.66
N GLU A 14 31.72 22.16 25.79
CA GLU A 14 31.37 22.58 24.44
C GLU A 14 30.82 21.39 23.63
N MET A 15 31.49 20.23 23.66
CA MET A 15 30.99 18.99 23.03
C MET A 15 29.64 18.54 23.62
N TYR A 16 29.44 18.71 24.93
CA TYR A 16 28.18 18.38 25.57
C TYR A 16 27.05 19.31 25.10
N LEU A 17 27.28 20.63 25.14
CA LEU A 17 26.31 21.65 24.73
C LEU A 17 26.00 21.60 23.22
N SER A 18 26.90 21.07 22.39
CA SER A 18 26.62 20.80 20.98
C SER A 18 25.66 19.63 20.74
N GLY A 19 25.20 18.94 21.80
CA GLY A 19 24.26 17.82 21.72
C GLY A 19 24.91 16.46 21.47
N MET A 20 26.24 16.32 21.56
CA MET A 20 26.94 15.04 21.40
C MET A 20 26.57 14.07 22.54
N ALA A 21 26.45 12.77 22.22
CA ALA A 21 26.10 11.78 23.24
C ALA A 21 27.25 11.60 24.24
N VAL A 22 26.92 11.46 25.53
CA VAL A 22 27.89 11.29 26.64
C VAL A 22 28.86 10.13 26.38
N LYS A 23 28.39 9.05 25.73
CA LYS A 23 29.21 7.90 25.36
C LYS A 23 30.27 8.28 24.31
N ASP A 24 29.88 9.01 23.28
CA ASP A 24 30.77 9.44 22.20
C ASP A 24 31.81 10.44 22.73
N ILE A 25 31.40 11.35 23.62
CA ILE A 25 32.32 12.28 24.32
C ILE A 25 33.33 11.48 25.15
N ALA A 26 32.85 10.50 25.93
CA ALA A 26 33.69 9.64 26.76
C ALA A 26 34.76 8.91 25.94
N GLU A 27 34.37 8.29 24.82
CA GLU A 27 35.28 7.62 23.89
C GLU A 27 36.27 8.60 23.23
N LYS A 28 35.78 9.76 22.78
CA LYS A 28 36.59 10.79 22.13
C LYS A 28 37.66 11.36 23.06
N VAL A 29 37.31 11.58 24.32
CA VAL A 29 38.14 12.25 25.34
C VAL A 29 38.98 11.27 26.17
N GLY A 30 38.66 9.98 26.14
CA GLY A 30 39.37 8.94 26.91
C GLY A 30 38.99 8.92 28.39
N ILE A 31 37.78 9.35 28.75
CA ILE A 31 37.24 9.27 30.12
C ILE A 31 35.99 8.40 30.15
N THR A 32 35.46 8.12 31.34
CA THR A 32 34.20 7.37 31.46
C THR A 32 32.98 8.28 31.26
N PRO A 33 31.81 7.74 30.88
CA PRO A 33 30.55 8.50 30.86
C PRO A 33 30.21 9.17 32.21
N ALA A 34 30.59 8.53 33.31
CA ALA A 34 30.47 9.10 34.66
C ALA A 34 31.40 10.31 34.85
N GLY A 35 32.62 10.27 34.30
CA GLY A 35 33.55 11.39 34.30
C GLY A 35 33.02 12.60 33.52
N VAL A 36 32.41 12.39 32.36
CA VAL A 36 31.73 13.47 31.59
C VAL A 36 30.61 14.08 32.43
N SER A 37 29.80 13.25 33.09
CA SER A 37 28.70 13.69 33.95
C SER A 37 29.17 14.46 35.18
N TYR A 38 30.30 14.04 35.77
CA TYR A 38 30.95 14.74 36.88
C TYR A 38 31.41 16.14 36.46
N ILE A 39 32.08 16.26 35.32
CA ILE A 39 32.55 17.56 34.80
C ILE A 39 31.36 18.48 34.51
N ARG A 40 30.31 17.97 33.87
CA ARG A 40 29.07 18.74 33.65
C ARG A 40 28.50 19.29 34.97
N ASN A 41 28.36 18.44 35.99
CA ASN A 41 27.82 18.83 37.28
C ASN A 41 28.73 19.83 38.02
N LYS A 42 30.06 19.63 37.97
CA LYS A 42 31.07 20.52 38.55
C LYS A 42 30.95 21.94 38.00
N HIS A 43 30.57 22.09 36.72
CA HIS A 43 30.39 23.38 36.05
C HIS A 43 28.93 23.89 36.07
N GLY A 44 28.05 23.30 36.88
CA GLY A 44 26.68 23.78 37.08
C GLY A 44 25.75 23.63 35.86
N ILE A 45 26.13 22.82 34.87
CA ILE A 45 25.36 22.66 33.64
C ILE A 45 24.22 21.67 33.88
N LYS A 46 22.99 22.12 33.66
CA LYS A 46 21.80 21.26 33.71
C LYS A 46 21.90 20.16 32.66
N ALA A 47 21.40 18.97 33.00
CA ALA A 47 21.30 17.91 32.02
C ALA A 47 20.46 18.39 30.83
N ILE A 48 20.98 18.22 29.61
CA ILE A 48 20.26 18.57 28.37
C ILE A 48 18.95 17.77 28.22
N ARG A 49 18.80 16.68 28.99
CA ARG A 49 17.63 15.81 28.95
C ARG A 49 17.09 15.55 30.34
N GLU A 50 15.77 15.46 30.42
CA GLU A 50 15.05 15.08 31.63
C GLU A 50 15.46 13.67 32.11
N GLN A 51 15.48 13.50 33.43
CA GLN A 51 15.60 12.19 34.04
C GLN A 51 14.46 11.29 33.54
N SER A 52 14.76 10.04 33.18
CA SER A 52 13.80 9.06 32.63
C SER A 52 13.30 9.34 31.19
N SER A 53 14.02 10.16 30.42
CA SER A 53 13.73 10.39 28.98
C SER A 53 14.03 9.19 28.06
N GLY A 54 14.55 8.08 28.59
CA GLY A 54 14.88 6.87 27.84
C GLY A 54 16.12 7.04 26.95
N GLN A 55 16.34 6.07 26.05
CA GLN A 55 17.42 6.16 25.08
C GLN A 55 17.15 7.27 24.04
N PRO A 56 18.19 8.01 23.61
CA PRO A 56 18.09 8.92 22.47
C PRO A 56 17.43 8.26 21.27
N ARG A 57 16.52 8.99 20.62
CA ARG A 57 16.06 8.58 19.29
C ARG A 57 17.25 8.58 18.34
N LYS A 58 17.44 7.45 17.66
CA LYS A 58 18.46 7.29 16.62
C LYS A 58 18.08 8.00 15.32
N HIS A 59 16.79 8.05 15.02
CA HIS A 59 16.27 8.52 13.74
C HIS A 59 15.63 9.90 13.87
N LYS A 60 15.96 10.78 12.94
CA LYS A 60 15.41 12.14 12.87
C LYS A 60 13.96 12.10 12.40
N VAL A 61 13.15 13.03 12.92
CA VAL A 61 11.83 13.41 12.39
C VAL A 61 11.47 14.80 12.93
N ASN A 62 10.78 15.61 12.12
CA ASN A 62 10.16 16.85 12.59
C ASN A 62 9.01 16.54 13.56
N GLU A 63 9.23 16.76 14.85
CA GLU A 63 8.22 16.52 15.89
C GLU A 63 7.12 17.58 15.93
N ASP A 64 7.26 18.69 15.19
CA ASP A 64 6.24 19.74 15.10
C ASP A 64 5.30 19.55 13.90
N PHE A 65 5.47 18.47 13.13
CA PHE A 65 4.76 18.24 11.87
C PHE A 65 3.23 18.27 12.01
N PHE A 66 2.68 17.78 13.13
CA PHE A 66 1.23 17.75 13.38
C PHE A 66 0.72 18.93 14.21
N LYS A 67 1.57 19.93 14.51
CA LYS A 67 1.20 21.08 15.35
C LYS A 67 0.66 22.26 14.54
N VAL A 68 1.06 22.38 13.28
CA VAL A 68 0.64 23.46 12.39
C VAL A 68 -0.04 22.87 11.17
N TRP A 69 -1.25 23.36 10.88
CA TRP A 69 -1.98 22.92 9.70
C TRP A 69 -1.32 23.41 8.41
N SER A 70 -1.20 22.49 7.47
CA SER A 70 -0.78 22.73 6.09
C SER A 70 -1.44 21.68 5.20
N HIS A 71 -1.44 21.90 3.88
CA HIS A 71 -1.95 20.90 2.93
C HIS A 71 -1.20 19.56 3.03
N ASP A 72 0.11 19.61 3.30
CA ASP A 72 0.93 18.41 3.47
C ASP A 72 0.61 17.68 4.77
N MET A 73 0.51 18.39 5.89
CA MET A 73 0.08 17.81 7.18
C MET A 73 -1.29 17.16 7.05
N ALA A 74 -2.26 17.86 6.44
CA ALA A 74 -3.61 17.35 6.29
C ALA A 74 -3.68 16.09 5.44
N TRP A 75 -2.94 16.04 4.32
CA TRP A 75 -2.86 14.82 3.50
C TRP A 75 -2.22 13.65 4.26
N VAL A 76 -1.10 13.90 4.97
CA VAL A 76 -0.45 12.87 5.80
C VAL A 76 -1.40 12.38 6.90
N LEU A 77 -2.16 13.29 7.53
CA LEU A 77 -3.16 12.93 8.54
C LEU A 77 -4.28 12.07 7.94
N GLY A 78 -4.77 12.42 6.75
CA GLY A 78 -5.79 11.63 6.02
C GLY A 78 -5.32 10.22 5.68
N LEU A 79 -4.06 10.06 5.29
CA LEU A 79 -3.43 8.74 5.13
C LEU A 79 -3.22 8.04 6.48
N PHE A 80 -2.92 8.76 7.54
CA PHE A 80 -2.67 8.16 8.85
C PHE A 80 -3.93 7.61 9.53
N VAL A 81 -5.07 8.26 9.32
CA VAL A 81 -6.35 7.78 9.88
C VAL A 81 -6.82 6.48 9.23
N THR A 82 -6.37 6.20 8.00
CA THR A 82 -6.68 5.00 7.22
C THR A 82 -5.58 3.94 7.38
N ASP A 83 -4.40 4.18 6.81
CA ASP A 83 -3.27 3.24 6.74
C ASP A 83 -2.29 3.31 7.93
N GLY A 84 -2.52 4.24 8.86
CA GLY A 84 -1.64 4.48 9.99
C GLY A 84 -1.96 3.60 11.21
N THR A 85 -0.97 3.35 12.06
CA THR A 85 -1.17 2.68 13.35
C THR A 85 -0.38 3.41 14.44
N VAL A 86 -1.04 3.66 15.57
CA VAL A 86 -0.39 4.13 16.80
C VAL A 86 -0.08 2.90 17.64
N ASN A 87 1.19 2.70 18.01
CA ASN A 87 1.56 1.61 18.89
C ASN A 87 1.05 1.87 20.31
N LYS A 88 0.44 0.85 20.94
CA LYS A 88 -0.10 0.96 22.29
C LYS A 88 1.00 1.15 23.34
N SER A 89 2.05 0.34 23.27
CA SER A 89 3.05 0.21 24.34
C SER A 89 4.28 1.10 24.17
N VAL A 90 4.67 1.43 22.93
CA VAL A 90 5.84 2.26 22.66
C VAL A 90 5.47 3.58 21.97
N HIS A 91 6.38 4.54 22.02
CA HIS A 91 6.26 5.86 21.39
C HIS A 91 6.55 5.81 19.89
N SER A 92 5.83 4.96 19.17
CA SER A 92 5.99 4.79 17.73
C SER A 92 4.66 4.85 17.00
N ILE A 93 4.70 5.44 15.81
CA ILE A 93 3.63 5.33 14.81
C ILE A 93 4.17 4.64 13.57
N THR A 94 3.28 4.05 12.80
CA THR A 94 3.64 3.40 11.54
C THR A 94 2.66 3.71 10.44
N PHE A 95 3.15 3.84 9.21
CA PHE A 95 2.34 3.88 7.99
C PHE A 95 2.60 2.61 7.19
N SER A 96 1.56 1.85 6.85
CA SER A 96 1.72 0.63 6.04
C SER A 96 1.10 0.82 4.65
N GLN A 97 1.93 0.86 3.61
CA GLN A 97 1.46 1.10 2.25
C GLN A 97 2.24 0.26 1.23
N LYS A 98 1.51 -0.37 0.30
CA LYS A 98 2.05 -1.15 -0.81
C LYS A 98 2.86 -0.27 -1.76
N ASP A 99 2.41 0.95 -2.04
CA ASP A 99 3.18 1.92 -2.81
C ASP A 99 4.30 2.53 -1.95
N LYS A 100 5.52 2.00 -2.09
CA LYS A 100 6.72 2.51 -1.38
C LYS A 100 7.01 3.99 -1.68
N ARG A 101 6.56 4.54 -2.82
CA ARG A 101 6.74 5.96 -3.13
C ARG A 101 5.99 6.82 -2.12
N ILE A 102 4.78 6.45 -1.74
CA ILE A 102 3.99 7.17 -0.73
C ILE A 102 4.72 7.23 0.60
N LEU A 103 5.30 6.12 1.05
CA LEU A 103 6.08 6.10 2.29
C LEU A 103 7.28 7.05 2.22
N LYS A 104 7.95 7.14 1.06
CA LYS A 104 9.06 8.09 0.85
C LYS A 104 8.56 9.55 0.85
N VAL A 105 7.41 9.82 0.25
CA VAL A 105 6.77 11.15 0.27
C VAL A 105 6.43 11.55 1.69
N ILE A 106 5.80 10.67 2.48
CA ILE A 106 5.49 10.92 3.89
C ILE A 106 6.76 11.23 4.67
N ALA A 107 7.80 10.41 4.54
CA ALA A 107 9.07 10.64 5.24
C ALA A 107 9.70 11.99 4.85
N LYS A 108 9.64 12.37 3.57
CA LYS A 108 10.14 13.68 3.10
C LYS A 108 9.33 14.84 3.68
N LEU A 109 8.00 14.75 3.68
CA LEU A 109 7.11 15.77 4.23
C LEU A 109 7.32 15.97 5.74
N MET A 110 7.52 14.86 6.46
CA MET A 110 7.78 14.87 7.90
C MET A 110 9.24 15.15 8.26
N ASP A 111 10.11 15.46 7.29
CA ASP A 111 11.57 15.57 7.48
C ASP A 111 12.13 14.45 8.38
N ALA A 112 11.72 13.22 8.04
CA ALA A 112 11.98 12.00 8.78
C ALA A 112 12.97 11.11 8.03
N ASP A 113 13.82 10.42 8.78
CA ASP A 113 14.64 9.35 8.21
C ASP A 113 13.73 8.24 7.64
N PHE A 114 14.04 7.79 6.43
CA PHE A 114 13.27 6.74 5.78
C PHE A 114 13.62 5.36 6.34
N VAL A 115 12.96 4.97 7.44
CA VAL A 115 13.19 3.71 8.13
C VAL A 115 12.00 2.78 7.94
N LEU A 116 12.24 1.66 7.24
CA LEU A 116 11.24 0.60 7.13
C LEU A 116 11.34 -0.36 8.31
N ALA A 117 10.19 -0.75 8.85
CA ALA A 117 10.11 -1.77 9.87
C ALA A 117 10.55 -3.13 9.29
N VAL A 118 11.26 -3.93 10.09
CA VAL A 118 11.85 -5.21 9.67
C VAL A 118 10.80 -6.15 9.07
N SER A 119 11.06 -6.74 7.91
CA SER A 119 10.12 -7.72 7.34
C SER A 119 9.90 -8.90 8.30
N ALA A 120 8.65 -9.30 8.48
CA ALA A 120 8.29 -10.47 9.28
C ALA A 120 7.42 -11.39 8.43
N LYS A 121 7.31 -12.67 8.79
CA LYS A 121 6.55 -13.68 8.02
C LYS A 121 5.11 -13.25 7.71
N THR A 122 4.48 -12.50 8.62
CA THR A 122 3.12 -11.96 8.47
C THR A 122 3.08 -10.51 7.97
N ARG A 123 4.22 -9.79 7.95
CA ARG A 123 4.32 -8.39 7.51
C ARG A 123 4.95 -8.31 6.13
N THR A 124 4.11 -8.48 5.11
CA THR A 124 4.49 -8.40 3.70
C THR A 124 4.37 -7.00 3.11
N THR A 125 3.54 -6.14 3.71
CA THR A 125 3.40 -4.74 3.29
C THR A 125 4.57 -3.91 3.84
N PRO A 126 5.23 -3.07 3.02
CA PRO A 126 6.19 -2.10 3.50
C PRO A 126 5.58 -1.17 4.56
N THR A 127 6.30 -0.97 5.65
CA THR A 127 5.83 -0.17 6.79
C THR A 127 6.89 0.84 7.19
N LEU A 128 6.60 2.14 7.06
CA LEU A 128 7.44 3.22 7.58
C LEU A 128 7.26 3.27 9.11
N LEU A 129 8.38 3.28 9.84
CA LEU A 129 8.41 3.38 11.30
C LEU A 129 8.91 4.76 11.72
N ILE A 130 8.11 5.45 12.53
CA ILE A 130 8.49 6.74 13.13
C ILE A 130 8.40 6.61 14.64
N ASN A 131 9.53 6.81 15.32
CA ASN A 131 9.59 6.85 16.78
C ASN A 131 9.57 8.31 17.23
N SER A 132 8.54 8.71 17.93
CA SER A 132 8.42 10.04 18.54
C SER A 132 7.29 10.01 19.57
N ARG A 133 7.60 10.47 20.78
CA ARG A 133 6.61 10.63 21.85
C ARG A 133 5.70 11.83 21.56
N GLU A 134 6.26 12.92 21.07
CA GLU A 134 5.53 14.15 20.79
C GLU A 134 4.54 13.97 19.65
N ILE A 135 4.93 13.35 18.52
CA ILE A 135 3.99 13.05 17.42
C ILE A 135 2.83 12.17 17.90
N LYS A 136 3.09 11.19 18.79
CA LYS A 136 2.03 10.35 19.34
C LYS A 136 1.03 11.18 20.16
N LYS A 137 1.51 12.14 20.96
CA LYS A 137 0.66 13.06 21.73
C LYS A 137 -0.12 14.00 20.80
N ASP A 138 0.52 14.54 19.77
CA ASP A 138 -0.12 15.44 18.81
C ASP A 138 -1.29 14.74 18.09
N LEU A 139 -1.08 13.48 17.67
CA LEU A 139 -2.13 12.65 17.08
C LEU A 139 -3.27 12.35 18.06
N GLU A 140 -2.94 12.07 19.32
CA GLU A 140 -3.93 11.87 20.38
C GLU A 140 -4.76 13.14 20.63
N ALA A 141 -4.14 14.33 20.61
CA ALA A 141 -4.82 15.61 20.69
C ALA A 141 -5.75 15.87 19.49
N LEU A 142 -5.42 15.31 18.32
CA LEU A 142 -6.29 15.31 17.13
C LEU A 142 -7.39 14.22 17.18
N GLY A 143 -7.50 13.47 18.28
CA GLY A 143 -8.50 12.42 18.48
C GLY A 143 -8.12 11.05 17.88
N ILE A 144 -6.85 10.85 17.51
CA ILE A 144 -6.36 9.63 16.87
C ILE A 144 -5.55 8.80 17.85
N THR A 145 -6.18 7.74 18.36
CA THR A 145 -5.58 6.83 19.35
C THR A 145 -5.24 5.46 18.74
N ASN A 146 -4.71 4.53 19.55
CA ASN A 146 -4.51 3.15 19.12
C ASN A 146 -5.86 2.42 18.93
N ASN A 147 -5.90 1.40 18.06
CA ASN A 147 -7.11 0.60 17.77
C ASN A 147 -8.33 1.44 17.33
N LYS A 148 -8.08 2.60 16.70
CA LYS A 148 -9.12 3.59 16.35
C LYS A 148 -10.15 3.12 15.31
N SER A 149 -9.93 2.02 14.60
CA SER A 149 -10.70 1.69 13.38
C SER A 149 -12.22 1.64 13.57
N LEU A 150 -12.70 1.30 14.77
CA LEU A 150 -14.13 1.23 15.11
C LEU A 150 -14.70 2.52 15.70
N SER A 151 -13.85 3.38 16.28
CA SER A 151 -14.26 4.53 17.12
C SER A 151 -13.65 5.86 16.69
N LEU A 152 -12.93 5.90 15.57
CA LEU A 152 -12.27 7.09 15.05
C LEU A 152 -13.28 8.23 14.86
N PRO A 153 -13.16 9.36 15.58
CA PRO A 153 -13.96 10.54 15.29
C PRO A 153 -13.51 11.17 13.96
N PHE A 154 -14.39 11.97 13.35
CA PHE A 154 -13.94 12.85 12.26
C PHE A 154 -13.13 14.01 12.87
N PRO A 155 -11.85 14.20 12.50
CA PRO A 155 -11.01 15.22 13.10
C PRO A 155 -11.49 16.64 12.73
N CYS A 156 -11.24 17.61 13.61
CA CYS A 156 -11.54 19.03 13.38
C CYS A 156 -10.53 19.66 12.43
N VAL A 157 -10.60 19.30 11.15
CA VAL A 157 -9.75 19.84 10.08
C VAL A 157 -10.30 21.21 9.63
N PRO A 158 -9.47 22.28 9.57
CA PRO A 158 -9.90 23.56 9.02
C PRO A 158 -10.33 23.43 7.55
N ASP A 159 -11.34 24.20 7.14
CA ASP A 159 -11.97 24.11 5.82
C ASP A 159 -10.97 24.27 4.66
N GLU A 160 -9.96 25.13 4.84
CA GLU A 160 -8.87 25.33 3.87
C GLU A 160 -8.13 24.02 3.56
N PHE A 161 -7.85 23.19 4.56
CA PHE A 161 -7.04 21.97 4.42
C PHE A 161 -7.88 20.71 4.22
N LEU A 162 -9.20 20.81 4.38
CA LEU A 162 -10.14 19.71 4.24
C LEU A 162 -10.02 18.96 2.89
N PRO A 163 -9.83 19.63 1.73
CA PRO A 163 -9.58 18.94 0.46
C PRO A 163 -8.36 18.02 0.48
N SER A 164 -7.27 18.43 1.14
CA SER A 164 -6.04 17.63 1.24
C SER A 164 -6.19 16.48 2.22
N PHE A 165 -6.88 16.70 3.35
CA PHE A 165 -7.24 15.62 4.26
C PHE A 165 -8.08 14.54 3.57
N ILE A 166 -9.15 14.93 2.86
CA ILE A 166 -9.99 14.00 2.12
C ILE A 166 -9.20 13.28 1.03
N ARG A 167 -8.29 13.95 0.33
CA ARG A 167 -7.36 13.30 -0.62
C ARG A 167 -6.59 12.17 0.06
N GLY A 168 -6.01 12.43 1.24
CA GLY A 168 -5.28 11.43 2.02
C GLY A 168 -6.16 10.24 2.44
N VAL A 169 -7.40 10.51 2.85
CA VAL A 169 -8.37 9.45 3.20
C VAL A 169 -8.72 8.60 1.98
N ILE A 170 -8.96 9.23 0.83
CA ILE A 170 -9.22 8.53 -0.44
C ILE A 170 -7.98 7.72 -0.85
N ASP A 171 -6.77 8.24 -0.65
CA ASP A 171 -5.53 7.55 -1.00
C ASP A 171 -5.27 6.30 -0.16
N GLY A 172 -5.67 6.27 1.11
CA GLY A 172 -5.63 5.08 1.95
C GLY A 172 -6.77 4.12 1.65
N ASP A 173 -7.98 4.44 2.13
CA ASP A 173 -9.15 3.53 2.13
C ASP A 173 -10.17 3.80 1.03
N GLY A 174 -9.94 4.77 0.16
CA GLY A 174 -10.81 5.05 -0.98
C GLY A 174 -10.67 3.99 -2.09
N ASN A 175 -11.82 3.51 -2.58
CA ASN A 175 -11.95 2.76 -3.82
C ASN A 175 -12.50 3.71 -4.88
N VAL A 176 -11.69 4.02 -5.88
CA VAL A 176 -12.08 4.81 -7.05
C VAL A 176 -12.39 3.85 -8.19
N ASP A 177 -13.59 3.98 -8.75
CA ASP A 177 -13.98 3.23 -9.93
C ASP A 177 -12.98 3.42 -11.07
N LYS A 178 -12.54 2.32 -11.69
CA LYS A 178 -11.58 2.40 -12.79
C LYS A 178 -12.10 3.28 -13.94
N HIS A 179 -13.41 3.30 -14.16
CA HIS A 179 -14.04 4.12 -15.19
C HIS A 179 -14.52 5.49 -14.67
N GLY A 180 -14.18 5.89 -13.44
CA GLY A 180 -14.40 7.26 -12.95
C GLY A 180 -15.86 7.60 -12.67
N TYR A 181 -16.73 6.60 -12.42
CA TYR A 181 -18.15 6.85 -12.15
C TYR A 181 -18.51 6.89 -10.68
N TYR A 182 -17.67 6.38 -9.78
CA TYR A 182 -17.91 6.46 -8.36
C TYR A 182 -16.64 6.42 -7.52
N VAL A 183 -16.78 6.88 -6.28
CA VAL A 183 -15.78 6.75 -5.20
C VAL A 183 -16.49 6.17 -3.99
N ILE A 184 -15.86 5.18 -3.35
CA ILE A 184 -16.35 4.54 -2.13
C ILE A 184 -15.26 4.65 -1.07
N ILE A 185 -15.56 5.24 0.07
CA ILE A 185 -14.70 5.18 1.26
C ILE A 185 -15.32 4.20 2.24
N THR A 186 -14.56 3.19 2.65
CA THR A 186 -15.02 2.16 3.59
C THR A 186 -14.44 2.43 4.98
N THR A 187 -15.27 2.41 6.01
CA THR A 187 -14.82 2.57 7.41
C THR A 187 -15.72 1.77 8.35
N ALA A 188 -15.18 1.33 9.48
CA ALA A 188 -15.97 0.71 10.54
C ALA A 188 -16.40 1.72 11.62
N SER A 189 -15.88 2.96 11.57
CA SER A 189 -16.33 4.04 12.45
C SER A 189 -17.53 4.77 11.86
N TYR A 190 -18.67 4.68 12.54
CA TYR A 190 -19.86 5.44 12.16
C TYR A 190 -19.66 6.96 12.27
N GLY A 191 -18.96 7.42 13.32
CA GLY A 191 -18.66 8.84 13.51
C GLY A 191 -17.83 9.41 12.35
N PHE A 192 -16.84 8.65 11.89
CA PHE A 192 -16.05 9.02 10.72
C PHE A 192 -16.88 9.05 9.44
N ALA A 193 -17.73 8.03 9.22
CA ALA A 193 -18.63 7.97 8.07
C ALA A 193 -19.60 9.17 8.02
N GLN A 194 -20.16 9.57 9.16
CA GLN A 194 -21.03 10.74 9.28
C GLN A 194 -20.29 12.05 9.00
N GLY A 195 -19.05 12.19 9.49
CA GLY A 195 -18.20 13.33 9.15
C GLY A 195 -17.96 13.46 7.66
N LEU A 196 -17.58 12.35 6.98
CA LEU A 196 -17.43 12.31 5.53
C LEU A 196 -18.73 12.68 4.80
N LEU A 197 -19.88 12.16 5.23
CA LEU A 197 -21.19 12.50 4.67
C LEU A 197 -21.47 14.01 4.76
N LYS A 198 -21.15 14.64 5.89
CA LYS A 198 -21.32 16.08 6.08
C LYS A 198 -20.43 16.88 5.14
N VAL A 199 -19.13 16.55 5.06
CA VAL A 199 -18.18 17.21 4.16
C VAL A 199 -18.65 17.13 2.70
N PHE A 200 -18.98 15.92 2.24
CA PHE A 200 -19.40 15.73 0.86
C PHE A 200 -20.77 16.35 0.54
N SER A 201 -21.68 16.40 1.51
CA SER A 201 -22.95 17.13 1.36
C SER A 201 -22.71 18.63 1.21
N ASN A 202 -21.83 19.21 2.02
CA ASN A 202 -21.45 20.62 1.93
C ASN A 202 -20.79 20.97 0.59
N TRP A 203 -20.06 20.02 -0.01
CA TRP A 203 -19.52 20.16 -1.36
C TRP A 203 -20.53 19.82 -2.46
N ASN A 204 -21.82 19.67 -2.16
CA ASN A 204 -22.87 19.34 -3.12
C ASN A 204 -22.59 18.06 -3.94
N LEU A 205 -21.93 17.05 -3.33
CA LEU A 205 -21.56 15.79 -3.99
C LEU A 205 -22.63 14.68 -3.86
N ASN A 206 -23.74 14.96 -3.18
CA ASN A 206 -24.86 14.04 -2.92
C ASN A 206 -24.40 12.65 -2.41
N PRO A 207 -23.61 12.60 -1.34
CA PRO A 207 -23.08 11.34 -0.82
C PRO A 207 -24.18 10.44 -0.26
N LYS A 208 -23.93 9.12 -0.25
CA LYS A 208 -24.81 8.14 0.41
C LYS A 208 -24.00 7.24 1.33
N ILE A 209 -24.50 6.95 2.53
CA ILE A 209 -23.95 5.89 3.38
C ILE A 209 -24.71 4.59 3.11
N ARG A 210 -23.98 3.52 2.84
CA ARG A 210 -24.49 2.14 2.85
C ARG A 210 -23.83 1.38 3.99
N SER A 211 -24.58 0.58 4.74
CA SER A 211 -24.03 -0.26 5.80
C SER A 211 -24.24 -1.74 5.52
N PHE A 212 -23.31 -2.58 5.96
CA PHE A 212 -23.38 -4.04 5.88
C PHE A 212 -22.66 -4.66 7.07
N ILE A 213 -22.97 -5.92 7.34
CA ILE A 213 -22.29 -6.72 8.36
C ILE A 213 -21.20 -7.53 7.63
N SER A 214 -19.97 -7.48 8.14
CA SER A 214 -18.86 -8.27 7.62
C SER A 214 -18.95 -9.74 8.06
N GLU A 215 -18.13 -10.60 7.47
CA GLU A 215 -18.00 -12.01 7.87
C GLU A 215 -17.63 -12.19 9.35
N HIS A 216 -17.02 -11.16 9.96
CA HIS A 216 -16.63 -11.13 11.37
C HIS A 216 -17.62 -10.32 12.24
N GLU A 217 -18.89 -10.23 11.83
CA GLU A 217 -19.98 -9.56 12.55
C GLU A 217 -19.76 -8.06 12.84
N THR A 218 -18.71 -7.47 12.27
CA THR A 218 -18.41 -6.04 12.41
C THR A 218 -19.25 -5.27 11.40
N LYS A 219 -19.96 -4.23 11.87
CA LYS A 219 -20.71 -3.31 11.01
C LYS A 219 -19.75 -2.38 10.27
N ILE A 220 -19.88 -2.35 8.94
CA ILE A 220 -19.04 -1.53 8.06
C ILE A 220 -19.92 -0.53 7.33
N TYR A 221 -19.40 0.67 7.13
CA TYR A 221 -20.02 1.79 6.44
C TYR A 221 -19.25 2.13 5.18
N ARG A 222 -19.97 2.32 4.08
CA ARG A 222 -19.44 2.78 2.80
C ARG A 222 -20.07 4.13 2.46
N VAL A 223 -19.25 5.17 2.44
CA VAL A 223 -19.62 6.50 1.96
C VAL A 223 -19.39 6.52 0.45
N VAL A 224 -20.46 6.71 -0.31
CA VAL A 224 -20.47 6.57 -1.77
C VAL A 224 -20.76 7.92 -2.41
N ILE A 225 -19.90 8.33 -3.34
CA ILE A 225 -20.16 9.42 -4.29
C ILE A 225 -20.28 8.76 -5.66
N ALA A 226 -21.36 9.03 -6.37
CA ALA A 226 -21.64 8.41 -7.67
C ALA A 226 -22.07 9.45 -8.71
N GLY A 227 -21.72 9.19 -9.96
CA GLY A 227 -22.02 10.02 -11.12
C GLY A 227 -20.77 10.73 -11.65
N LYS A 228 -20.56 10.64 -12.96
CA LYS A 228 -19.42 11.22 -13.71
C LYS A 228 -19.09 12.65 -13.25
N ASN A 229 -20.07 13.55 -13.32
CA ASN A 229 -19.86 14.97 -13.02
C ASN A 229 -19.50 15.21 -11.54
N LYS A 230 -20.03 14.41 -10.61
CA LYS A 230 -19.71 14.52 -9.19
C LYS A 230 -18.29 14.04 -8.90
N VAL A 231 -17.84 12.98 -9.58
CA VAL A 231 -16.46 12.48 -9.46
C VAL A 231 -15.46 13.49 -10.03
N ILE A 232 -15.74 14.09 -11.19
CA ILE A 232 -14.92 15.20 -11.74
C ILE A 232 -14.86 16.36 -10.74
N TYR A 233 -16.01 16.78 -10.21
CA TYR A 233 -16.07 17.89 -9.27
C TYR A 233 -15.28 17.62 -7.99
N LEU A 234 -15.38 16.40 -7.43
CA LEU A 234 -14.55 15.95 -6.32
C LEU A 234 -13.06 16.02 -6.67
N SER A 235 -12.67 15.53 -7.85
CA SER A 235 -11.28 15.56 -8.33
C SER A 235 -10.72 16.98 -8.32
N ASN A 236 -11.47 17.94 -8.88
CA ASN A 236 -11.08 19.34 -8.96
C ASN A 236 -10.89 19.97 -7.57
N ILE A 237 -11.75 19.61 -6.60
CA ILE A 237 -11.62 20.09 -5.22
C ILE A 237 -10.34 19.54 -4.57
N ILE A 238 -10.18 18.21 -4.56
CA ILE A 238 -9.14 17.56 -3.74
C ILE A 238 -7.73 17.68 -4.33
N TYR A 239 -7.61 17.90 -5.64
CA TYR A 239 -6.31 18.06 -6.31
C TYR A 239 -5.91 19.51 -6.59
N LYS A 240 -6.70 20.49 -6.15
CA LYS A 240 -6.37 21.92 -6.32
C LYS A 240 -5.01 22.30 -5.71
N ASN A 241 -4.73 21.79 -4.51
CA ASN A 241 -3.52 22.11 -3.73
C ASN A 241 -2.65 20.86 -3.55
N VAL A 242 -2.23 20.26 -4.66
CA VAL A 242 -1.23 19.17 -4.66
C VAL A 242 0.15 19.77 -4.42
N SER A 243 0.94 19.16 -3.55
CA SER A 243 2.30 19.64 -3.30
C SER A 243 3.27 19.20 -4.38
N ILE A 244 4.44 19.85 -4.42
CA ILE A 244 5.53 19.53 -5.34
C ILE A 244 6.05 18.08 -5.24
N TYR A 245 5.65 17.35 -4.21
CA TYR A 245 6.06 15.96 -3.97
C TYR A 245 5.07 14.91 -4.48
N ASP A 246 4.06 15.32 -5.24
CA ASP A 246 3.02 14.44 -5.79
C ASP A 246 2.39 13.54 -4.71
N ASN A 247 1.91 14.20 -3.65
CA ASN A 247 1.27 13.57 -2.50
C ASN A 247 -0.14 13.06 -2.83
N PHE A 248 -0.18 12.01 -3.67
CA PHE A 248 -1.38 11.26 -4.04
C PHE A 248 -1.04 9.88 -4.62
N ILE A 249 -2.02 8.96 -4.66
CA ILE A 249 -1.90 7.69 -5.39
C ILE A 249 -2.21 7.91 -6.87
N ILE A 250 -1.25 7.58 -7.74
CA ILE A 250 -1.28 7.86 -9.19
C ILE A 250 -2.58 7.36 -9.84
N TYR A 251 -2.91 6.08 -9.68
CA TYR A 251 -4.09 5.52 -10.35
C TYR A 251 -5.40 6.13 -9.85
N LYS A 252 -5.47 6.55 -8.57
CA LYS A 252 -6.67 7.19 -8.01
C LYS A 252 -6.87 8.56 -8.63
N ARG A 253 -5.81 9.38 -8.74
CA ARG A 253 -5.86 10.68 -9.43
C ARG A 253 -6.27 10.52 -10.90
N LEU A 254 -5.65 9.56 -11.59
CA LEU A 254 -5.94 9.27 -12.99
C LEU A 254 -7.41 8.87 -13.17
N TYR A 255 -7.93 7.94 -12.35
CA TYR A 255 -9.32 7.50 -12.47
C TYR A 255 -10.34 8.58 -12.09
N LEU A 256 -10.04 9.43 -11.09
CA LEU A 256 -10.91 10.53 -10.67
C LEU A 256 -11.03 11.64 -11.73
N SER A 257 -9.95 11.90 -12.46
CA SER A 257 -9.88 12.97 -13.46
C SER A 257 -10.10 12.52 -14.89
N GLN A 258 -10.20 11.22 -15.19
CA GLN A 258 -10.23 10.71 -16.57
C GLN A 258 -11.33 11.30 -17.48
N HIS A 259 -12.37 11.89 -16.90
CA HIS A 259 -13.49 12.50 -17.61
C HIS A 259 -13.48 14.04 -17.60
N SER A 260 -12.48 14.67 -16.98
CA SER A 260 -12.32 16.13 -17.03
C SER A 260 -11.79 16.59 -18.38
N GLU A 261 -11.89 17.88 -18.66
CA GLU A 261 -11.35 18.50 -19.87
C GLU A 261 -9.83 18.34 -19.97
N ASP A 262 -9.13 18.38 -18.83
CA ASP A 262 -7.70 18.12 -18.70
C ASP A 262 -7.46 16.95 -17.72
N PRO A 263 -7.51 15.69 -18.20
CA PRO A 263 -7.35 14.53 -17.33
C PRO A 263 -5.89 14.36 -16.89
N PHE A 264 -5.67 13.89 -15.66
CA PHE A 264 -4.31 13.54 -15.23
C PHE A 264 -3.85 12.24 -15.90
N ILE A 265 -2.85 12.36 -16.76
CA ILE A 265 -2.24 11.24 -17.48
C ILE A 265 -0.95 10.80 -16.79
N ALA A 266 -0.79 9.49 -16.64
CA ALA A 266 0.45 8.91 -16.14
C ALA A 266 0.60 7.47 -16.65
N ASP A 267 1.84 7.09 -17.02
CA ASP A 267 2.14 5.71 -17.40
C ASP A 267 1.94 4.73 -16.25
N ASP A 268 1.38 3.58 -16.57
CA ASP A 268 1.28 2.47 -15.64
C ASP A 268 2.63 1.75 -15.49
N LYS A 269 3.22 1.86 -14.29
CA LYS A 269 4.50 1.25 -13.93
C LYS A 269 4.39 -0.21 -13.49
N ARG A 270 3.19 -0.83 -13.51
CA ARG A 270 3.00 -2.25 -13.18
C ARG A 270 3.54 -3.15 -14.30
N LYS A 271 4.04 -4.35 -13.93
CA LYS A 271 4.46 -5.38 -14.91
C LYS A 271 3.33 -5.78 -15.85
N VAL A 272 2.11 -5.92 -15.31
CA VAL A 272 0.89 -6.08 -16.08
C VAL A 272 0.13 -4.76 -16.00
N LYS A 273 0.11 -4.04 -17.11
CA LYS A 273 -0.57 -2.75 -17.20
C LYS A 273 -2.08 -2.93 -17.06
N ALA A 274 -2.75 -2.11 -16.25
CA ALA A 274 -4.21 -2.01 -16.24
C ALA A 274 -4.73 -0.83 -17.07
N TRP A 275 -3.85 0.08 -17.51
CA TRP A 275 -4.18 1.06 -18.54
C TRP A 275 -2.97 1.36 -19.42
N ILE A 276 -3.24 1.84 -20.62
CA ILE A 276 -2.28 2.43 -21.55
C ILE A 276 -2.79 3.82 -21.95
N ILE A 277 -1.88 4.66 -22.43
CA ILE A 277 -2.19 5.98 -22.94
C ILE A 277 -2.02 5.96 -24.46
N GLU A 278 -3.08 6.28 -25.20
CA GLU A 278 -3.06 6.42 -26.66
C GLU A 278 -3.75 7.73 -27.02
N ASN A 279 -3.13 8.57 -27.86
CA ASN A 279 -3.70 9.86 -28.29
C ASN A 279 -4.17 10.76 -27.12
N ASN A 280 -3.46 10.75 -26.00
CA ASN A 280 -3.80 11.45 -24.76
C ASN A 280 -5.09 10.95 -24.07
N GLU A 281 -5.60 9.78 -24.46
CA GLU A 281 -6.74 9.11 -23.83
C GLU A 281 -6.29 7.92 -22.97
N ILE A 282 -7.00 7.69 -21.87
CA ILE A 282 -6.76 6.56 -20.97
C ILE A 282 -7.55 5.35 -21.48
N ILE A 283 -6.84 4.35 -21.98
CA ILE A 283 -7.44 3.08 -22.40
C ILE A 283 -7.22 2.04 -21.30
N HIS A 284 -8.30 1.63 -20.66
CA HIS A 284 -8.27 0.58 -19.64
C HIS A 284 -8.04 -0.78 -20.27
N VAL A 285 -6.95 -1.44 -19.89
CA VAL A 285 -6.66 -2.81 -20.27
C VAL A 285 -7.59 -3.71 -19.46
N ASN A 286 -8.68 -4.16 -20.09
CA ASN A 286 -9.52 -5.17 -19.50
C ASN A 286 -8.72 -6.47 -19.43
N ASN A 287 -8.35 -6.86 -18.21
CA ASN A 287 -7.83 -8.19 -17.97
C ASN A 287 -9.00 -9.16 -18.20
N ASN A 288 -9.19 -9.57 -19.45
CA ASN A 288 -10.32 -10.40 -19.91
C ASN A 288 -10.17 -11.85 -19.40
N ARG A 289 -9.52 -12.04 -18.26
CA ARG A 289 -9.11 -13.32 -17.71
C ARG A 289 -10.18 -13.82 -16.75
N LYS A 290 -10.72 -14.99 -17.02
CA LYS A 290 -11.70 -15.68 -16.18
C LYS A 290 -11.01 -16.79 -15.40
N SER A 291 -11.19 -16.77 -14.08
CA SER A 291 -10.69 -17.82 -13.20
C SER A 291 -11.45 -19.12 -13.44
N ILE A 292 -10.70 -20.22 -13.47
CA ILE A 292 -11.23 -21.57 -13.52
C ILE A 292 -10.62 -22.39 -12.39
N LYS A 293 -11.40 -23.34 -11.88
CA LYS A 293 -10.96 -24.37 -10.95
C LYS A 293 -11.21 -25.73 -11.59
N THR A 294 -10.20 -26.60 -11.58
CA THR A 294 -10.31 -27.98 -12.06
C THR A 294 -9.30 -28.88 -11.34
N TYR A 295 -9.24 -30.18 -11.68
CA TYR A 295 -8.32 -31.14 -11.08
C TYR A 295 -7.39 -31.74 -12.12
N VAL A 296 -6.09 -31.54 -11.96
CA VAL A 296 -5.07 -31.76 -12.99
C VAL A 296 -3.89 -32.51 -12.35
N SER A 297 -3.18 -33.36 -13.09
CA SER A 297 -2.01 -34.10 -12.60
C SER A 297 -0.98 -33.18 -11.90
N ASN A 298 -0.61 -33.53 -10.66
CA ASN A 298 0.40 -32.80 -9.91
C ASN A 298 1.78 -32.85 -10.59
N THR A 299 2.10 -33.96 -11.24
CA THR A 299 3.34 -34.15 -12.01
C THR A 299 3.45 -33.11 -13.12
N LEU A 300 2.42 -33.00 -13.98
CA LEU A 300 2.38 -32.00 -15.06
C LEU A 300 2.47 -30.55 -14.54
N ILE A 301 1.82 -30.27 -13.41
CA ILE A 301 1.87 -28.94 -12.80
C ILE A 301 3.30 -28.59 -12.38
N ASN A 302 4.04 -29.53 -11.79
CA ASN A 302 5.40 -29.28 -11.31
C ASN A 302 6.36 -29.08 -12.50
N GLU A 303 6.32 -29.94 -13.50
CA GLU A 303 7.15 -29.82 -14.71
C GLU A 303 6.93 -28.48 -15.41
N LEU A 304 5.66 -28.09 -15.64
CA LEU A 304 5.36 -26.80 -16.26
C LEU A 304 5.64 -25.61 -15.35
N ARG A 305 5.66 -25.79 -14.03
CA ARG A 305 6.02 -24.70 -13.10
C ARG A 305 7.48 -24.35 -13.29
N ASP A 306 8.35 -25.32 -13.45
CA ASP A 306 9.79 -25.09 -13.67
C ASP A 306 10.02 -24.39 -15.01
N VAL A 307 9.35 -24.85 -16.08
CA VAL A 307 9.42 -24.20 -17.40
C VAL A 307 8.84 -22.78 -17.37
N ALA A 308 7.72 -22.56 -16.67
CA ALA A 308 7.12 -21.24 -16.53
C ALA A 308 8.03 -20.28 -15.75
N ASN A 309 8.69 -20.77 -14.70
CA ASN A 309 9.65 -19.98 -13.92
C ASN A 309 10.86 -19.58 -14.77
N ALA A 310 11.43 -20.53 -15.53
CA ALA A 310 12.56 -20.27 -16.44
C ALA A 310 12.21 -19.21 -17.50
N ASN A 311 10.97 -19.20 -17.99
CA ASN A 311 10.48 -18.25 -18.99
C ASN A 311 9.80 -17.00 -18.39
N ASN A 312 9.89 -16.78 -17.07
CA ASN A 312 9.28 -15.65 -16.36
C ASN A 312 7.78 -15.44 -16.67
N THR A 313 7.05 -16.53 -16.83
CA THR A 313 5.63 -16.58 -17.23
C THR A 313 4.82 -17.46 -16.26
N LYS A 314 3.59 -17.82 -16.62
CA LYS A 314 2.73 -18.72 -15.85
C LYS A 314 2.23 -19.85 -16.74
N ILE A 315 1.96 -21.00 -16.13
CA ILE A 315 1.50 -22.23 -16.81
C ILE A 315 0.34 -21.99 -17.78
N ASN A 316 -0.65 -21.18 -17.39
CA ASN A 316 -1.79 -20.84 -18.25
C ASN A 316 -1.36 -20.18 -19.56
N TYR A 317 -0.40 -19.26 -19.54
CA TYR A 317 0.06 -18.60 -20.77
C TYR A 317 0.85 -19.55 -21.68
N LEU A 318 1.49 -20.57 -21.12
CA LEU A 318 2.20 -21.59 -21.91
C LEU A 318 1.23 -22.47 -22.70
N ILE A 319 0.13 -22.89 -22.07
CA ILE A 319 -0.79 -23.88 -22.66
C ILE A 319 -1.93 -23.24 -23.48
N GLU A 320 -2.16 -21.93 -23.34
CA GLU A 320 -3.22 -21.22 -24.06
C GLU A 320 -3.14 -21.29 -25.59
N PRO A 321 -1.98 -21.08 -26.22
CA PRO A 321 -1.85 -21.20 -27.67
C PRO A 321 -2.22 -22.61 -28.16
N ILE A 322 -1.81 -23.64 -27.41
CA ILE A 322 -2.06 -25.04 -27.74
C ILE A 322 -3.54 -25.38 -27.61
N ILE A 323 -4.20 -24.94 -26.53
CA ILE A 323 -5.64 -25.16 -26.35
C ILE A 323 -6.42 -24.43 -27.44
N ASN A 324 -6.01 -23.21 -27.82
CA ASN A 324 -6.60 -22.51 -28.96
C ASN A 324 -6.49 -23.31 -30.25
N GLN A 325 -5.29 -23.84 -30.54
CA GLN A 325 -5.05 -24.66 -31.73
C GLN A 325 -5.89 -25.93 -31.73
N LEU A 326 -5.97 -26.65 -30.60
CA LEU A 326 -6.83 -27.82 -30.41
C LEU A 326 -8.29 -27.52 -30.77
N ILE A 327 -8.83 -26.43 -30.22
CA ILE A 327 -10.23 -26.06 -30.44
C ILE A 327 -10.46 -25.66 -31.91
N ASN A 328 -9.55 -24.89 -32.51
CA ASN A 328 -9.67 -24.43 -33.89
C ASN A 328 -9.58 -25.58 -34.91
N THR A 329 -8.74 -26.57 -34.64
CA THR A 329 -8.52 -27.72 -35.54
C THR A 329 -9.53 -28.83 -35.32
N SER A 330 -10.39 -28.73 -34.28
CA SER A 330 -11.38 -29.75 -33.93
C SER A 330 -10.79 -31.16 -33.78
N ILE A 331 -9.51 -31.27 -33.43
CA ILE A 331 -8.83 -32.55 -33.21
C ILE A 331 -9.55 -33.28 -32.08
N LYS A 332 -10.02 -34.50 -32.31
CA LYS A 332 -10.60 -35.33 -31.25
C LYS A 332 -9.51 -35.84 -30.33
N ILE A 333 -9.59 -35.48 -29.04
CA ILE A 333 -8.72 -36.06 -28.01
C ILE A 333 -9.16 -37.52 -27.79
N LYS A 334 -8.25 -38.48 -28.02
CA LYS A 334 -8.47 -39.87 -27.61
C LYS A 334 -8.31 -39.94 -26.09
N SER A 335 -9.42 -40.05 -25.35
CA SER A 335 -9.45 -40.03 -23.87
C SER A 335 -8.73 -41.22 -23.21
N GLU A 336 -8.37 -42.25 -23.99
CA GLU A 336 -7.84 -43.53 -23.50
C GLU A 336 -6.42 -43.47 -22.93
N GLN A 337 -5.69 -42.35 -23.04
CA GLN A 337 -4.28 -42.28 -22.61
C GLN A 337 -3.99 -41.40 -21.37
N MET A 338 -4.97 -40.72 -20.77
CA MET A 338 -4.68 -39.74 -19.69
C MET A 338 -5.65 -39.84 -18.51
N LYS A 339 -5.51 -40.90 -17.70
CA LYS A 339 -6.16 -40.97 -16.38
C LYS A 339 -5.11 -40.91 -15.26
N PRO A 340 -4.42 -39.76 -15.08
CA PRO A 340 -3.46 -39.59 -14.00
C PRO A 340 -4.14 -39.83 -12.64
N LYS A 341 -3.48 -40.63 -11.79
CA LYS A 341 -3.96 -40.94 -10.42
C LYS A 341 -3.62 -39.85 -9.41
N ASP A 342 -2.79 -38.86 -9.79
CA ASP A 342 -2.21 -37.83 -8.93
C ASP A 342 -2.86 -36.44 -9.12
N ARG A 343 -4.15 -36.39 -9.50
CA ARG A 343 -4.83 -35.12 -9.74
C ARG A 343 -4.99 -34.31 -8.45
N VAL A 344 -4.56 -33.06 -8.48
CA VAL A 344 -4.72 -32.07 -7.40
C VAL A 344 -5.53 -30.87 -7.87
N GLU A 345 -6.07 -30.09 -6.94
CA GLU A 345 -6.80 -28.87 -7.28
C GLU A 345 -5.88 -27.87 -7.98
N PHE A 346 -6.28 -27.43 -9.17
CA PHE A 346 -5.58 -26.44 -9.96
C PHE A 346 -6.51 -25.25 -10.22
N ARG A 347 -6.12 -24.07 -9.72
CA ARG A 347 -6.79 -22.80 -10.00
C ARG A 347 -5.90 -21.93 -10.86
N THR A 348 -6.44 -21.47 -11.98
CA THR A 348 -5.73 -20.55 -12.87
C THR A 348 -6.71 -19.66 -13.62
N THR A 349 -6.20 -18.75 -14.43
CA THR A 349 -7.03 -17.85 -15.24
C THR A 349 -6.75 -18.06 -16.72
N PHE A 350 -7.80 -18.05 -17.54
CA PHE A 350 -7.71 -18.08 -18.99
C PHE A 350 -8.40 -16.88 -19.62
N ASP A 351 -8.10 -16.55 -20.87
CA ASP A 351 -8.92 -15.59 -21.60
C ASP A 351 -10.41 -15.99 -21.59
N LYS A 352 -11.31 -15.02 -21.40
CA LYS A 352 -12.75 -15.22 -21.19
C LYS A 352 -13.39 -15.88 -22.40
N GLU A 353 -13.00 -15.49 -23.61
CA GLU A 353 -13.51 -16.10 -24.85
C GLU A 353 -13.00 -17.53 -24.97
N LEU A 354 -11.73 -17.76 -24.64
CA LEU A 354 -11.17 -19.10 -24.59
C LEU A 354 -11.89 -19.99 -23.57
N VAL A 355 -12.27 -19.48 -22.39
CA VAL A 355 -13.05 -20.26 -21.41
C VAL A 355 -14.40 -20.67 -21.97
N GLU A 356 -15.12 -19.77 -22.64
CA GLU A 356 -16.41 -20.14 -23.24
C GLU A 356 -16.23 -21.13 -24.41
N ARG A 357 -15.19 -20.95 -25.23
CA ARG A 357 -14.84 -21.90 -26.30
C ARG A 357 -14.44 -23.28 -25.76
N MET A 358 -13.68 -23.35 -24.67
CA MET A 358 -13.35 -24.60 -23.99
C MET A 358 -14.61 -25.31 -23.50
N LYS A 359 -15.60 -24.60 -22.96
CA LYS A 359 -16.87 -25.20 -22.52
C LYS A 359 -17.68 -25.76 -23.70
N LEU A 360 -17.77 -25.01 -24.80
CA LEU A 360 -18.46 -25.46 -26.01
C LEU A 360 -17.79 -26.71 -26.58
N TYR A 361 -16.46 -26.68 -26.74
CA TYR A 361 -15.68 -27.81 -27.21
C TYR A 361 -15.83 -29.04 -26.28
N LYS A 362 -15.81 -28.82 -24.96
CA LYS A 362 -16.03 -29.86 -23.94
C LYS A 362 -17.38 -30.55 -24.14
N ASN A 363 -18.45 -29.77 -24.31
CA ASN A 363 -19.80 -30.30 -24.47
C ASN A 363 -19.97 -31.03 -25.81
N ALA A 364 -19.42 -30.49 -26.89
CA ALA A 364 -19.48 -31.10 -28.22
C ALA A 364 -18.75 -32.45 -28.31
N ASN A 365 -17.70 -32.64 -27.49
CA ASN A 365 -16.89 -33.85 -27.49
C ASN A 365 -17.14 -34.77 -26.27
N ASN A 366 -18.14 -34.46 -25.43
CA ASN A 366 -18.45 -35.20 -24.20
C ASN A 366 -17.23 -35.41 -23.27
N MET A 367 -16.46 -34.34 -23.04
CA MET A 367 -15.22 -34.37 -22.27
C MET A 367 -15.35 -33.66 -20.91
N LYS A 368 -14.28 -33.69 -20.11
CA LYS A 368 -14.11 -32.85 -18.91
C LYS A 368 -13.11 -31.74 -19.18
N LEU A 369 -13.25 -30.63 -18.46
CA LEU A 369 -12.40 -29.45 -18.64
C LEU A 369 -10.93 -29.73 -18.28
N ASN A 370 -10.69 -30.60 -17.30
CA ASN A 370 -9.32 -31.01 -16.96
C ASN A 370 -8.65 -31.77 -18.11
N GLU A 371 -9.38 -32.58 -18.87
CA GLU A 371 -8.78 -33.33 -20.00
C GLU A 371 -8.25 -32.38 -21.09
N ILE A 372 -8.96 -31.28 -21.35
CA ILE A 372 -8.50 -30.23 -22.29
C ILE A 372 -7.22 -29.58 -21.79
N ILE A 373 -7.16 -29.28 -20.48
CA ILE A 373 -6.01 -28.63 -19.84
C ILE A 373 -4.82 -29.59 -19.80
N GLU A 374 -5.01 -30.83 -19.36
CA GLU A 374 -3.97 -31.87 -19.33
C GLU A 374 -3.44 -32.13 -20.74
N TYR A 375 -4.31 -32.16 -21.76
CA TYR A 375 -3.85 -32.26 -23.16
C TYR A 375 -2.93 -31.08 -23.52
N GLY A 376 -3.35 -29.85 -23.24
CA GLY A 376 -2.53 -28.65 -23.48
C GLY A 376 -1.18 -28.70 -22.78
N MET A 377 -1.17 -29.17 -21.53
CA MET A 377 0.06 -29.36 -20.74
C MET A 377 1.01 -30.38 -21.37
N ASN A 378 0.50 -31.55 -21.73
CA ASN A 378 1.32 -32.62 -22.32
C ASN A 378 1.87 -32.25 -23.70
N GLN A 379 1.06 -31.59 -24.54
CA GLN A 379 1.55 -31.15 -25.85
C GLN A 379 2.62 -30.08 -25.72
N TYR A 380 2.52 -29.19 -24.72
CA TYR A 380 3.56 -28.19 -24.47
C TYR A 380 4.88 -28.86 -24.10
N LEU A 381 4.84 -29.84 -23.20
CA LEU A 381 6.04 -30.57 -22.75
C LEU A 381 6.65 -31.38 -23.90
N LYS A 382 5.86 -32.13 -24.67
CA LYS A 382 6.31 -32.87 -25.85
C LYS A 382 6.93 -31.98 -26.93
N GLY A 383 6.40 -30.76 -27.10
CA GLY A 383 6.95 -29.79 -28.04
C GLY A 383 8.34 -29.29 -27.66
N ASN A 384 8.66 -29.23 -26.36
CA ASN A 384 9.97 -28.80 -25.86
C ASN A 384 10.99 -29.93 -25.76
N GLU A 385 10.57 -31.20 -25.69
CA GLU A 385 11.47 -32.36 -25.74
C GLU A 385 12.18 -32.53 -27.10
N ASN A 386 11.61 -31.99 -28.19
CA ASN A 386 12.21 -32.05 -29.54
C ASN A 386 13.20 -30.90 -29.82
N HIS A 387 13.46 -30.03 -28.84
CA HIS A 387 14.35 -28.86 -28.98
C HIS A 387 15.51 -28.84 -27.96
N ASN A 388 15.64 -29.89 -27.14
CA ASN A 388 16.84 -30.22 -26.38
C ASN A 388 17.51 -31.44 -27.02
#